data_AF-A0A2W4SUC5-F1
#
_entry.id   AF-A0A2W4SUC5-F1
#
_cell.length_a   1.000
_cell.length_b   1.000
_cell.length_c   1.000
_cell.angle_alpha   90.00
_cell.angle_beta   90.00
_cell.angle_gamma   90.00
#
_symmetry.space_group_name_H-M   'P 1'
#
loop_
_entity.id
_entity.type
_entity.pdbx_description
1 polymer ?
#
loop_
_entity_poly.entity_id
_entity_poly.type
_entity_poly.pdbx_seq_one_letter_code
_entity_poly.pdbx_strand_id
1 'polypeptide(L)'
;FSEAVDEALKAAGLPWLPGVATASDCMRAVAAGRTVAKFFPAETAGGPPALKALSGPFPQMSFCPTGGVGLNNLASYLALPQVICVGGSWLVPADAIAAGDWKRVTQLAKEANEAFKALRG
;
A
#
# COMPACT_ATOMS: atom_id res chain seq x y z
N PHE A 1 13.16 2.30 3.51
CA PHE A 1 13.34 1.34 4.63
C PHE A 1 14.16 1.97 5.76
N SER A 2 13.83 1.68 7.04
CA SER A 2 14.56 2.19 8.20
C SER A 2 14.90 1.03 9.14
N GLU A 3 16.19 0.79 9.30
CA GLU A 3 16.78 -0.28 10.11
C GLU A 3 16.48 -0.04 11.60
N ALA A 4 16.66 1.18 12.09
CA ALA A 4 16.38 1.54 13.48
C ALA A 4 14.92 1.29 13.88
N VAL A 5 13.98 1.59 12.99
CA VAL A 5 12.54 1.34 13.23
C VAL A 5 12.25 -0.17 13.20
N ASP A 6 12.90 -0.91 12.30
CA ASP A 6 12.76 -2.37 12.22
C ASP A 6 13.23 -3.05 13.51
N GLU A 7 14.40 -2.65 14.02
CA GLU A 7 14.99 -3.16 15.26
C GLU A 7 14.10 -2.85 16.46
N ALA A 8 13.61 -1.61 16.58
CA ALA A 8 12.71 -1.21 17.66
C ALA A 8 11.41 -2.04 17.67
N LEU A 9 10.80 -2.26 16.50
CA LEU A 9 9.56 -3.02 16.39
C LEU A 9 9.79 -4.53 16.62
N LYS A 10 10.94 -5.06 16.20
CA LYS A 10 11.38 -6.43 16.55
C LYS A 10 11.54 -6.59 18.06
N ALA A 11 12.23 -5.66 18.72
CA ALA A 11 12.44 -5.70 20.18
C ALA A 11 11.11 -5.59 20.95
N ALA A 12 10.15 -4.82 20.44
CA ALA A 12 8.81 -4.70 21.00
C ALA A 12 7.88 -5.88 20.69
N GLY A 13 8.28 -6.81 19.82
CA GLY A 13 7.43 -7.92 19.37
C GLY A 13 6.21 -7.48 18.56
N LEU A 14 6.24 -6.28 17.95
CA LEU A 14 5.12 -5.70 17.20
C LEU A 14 5.29 -5.94 15.69
N PRO A 15 4.19 -6.29 14.97
CA PRO A 15 4.22 -6.34 13.52
C PRO A 15 4.34 -4.92 12.96
N TRP A 16 4.99 -4.79 11.82
CA TRP A 16 5.02 -3.52 11.11
C TRP A 16 5.15 -3.71 9.60
N LEU A 17 4.72 -2.71 8.86
CA LEU A 17 4.73 -2.69 7.41
C LEU A 17 5.74 -1.63 6.93
N PRO A 18 6.99 -2.00 6.57
CA PRO A 18 8.02 -1.05 6.18
C PRO A 18 7.66 -0.27 4.92
N GLY A 19 8.00 1.02 4.89
CA GLY A 19 7.93 1.85 3.69
C GLY A 19 9.10 1.62 2.73
N VAL A 20 8.80 1.42 1.45
CA VAL A 20 9.77 1.31 0.34
C VAL A 20 9.31 2.15 -0.86
N ALA A 21 10.27 2.72 -1.59
CA ALA A 21 10.01 3.40 -2.86
C ALA A 21 10.98 2.99 -3.98
N THR A 22 12.12 2.39 -3.62
CA THR A 22 13.23 2.11 -4.53
C THR A 22 13.73 0.66 -4.40
N ALA A 23 14.51 0.20 -5.38
CA ALA A 23 15.16 -1.11 -5.30
C ALA A 23 16.09 -1.23 -4.09
N SER A 24 16.82 -0.17 -3.74
CA SER A 24 17.67 -0.15 -2.55
C SER A 24 16.86 -0.26 -1.25
N ASP A 25 15.65 0.28 -1.18
CA ASP A 25 14.75 0.04 -0.04
C ASP A 25 14.30 -1.40 0.03
N CYS A 26 13.91 -1.99 -1.10
CA CYS A 26 13.50 -3.39 -1.18
C CYS A 26 14.64 -4.34 -0.77
N MET A 27 15.87 -4.09 -1.22
CA MET A 27 17.05 -4.86 -0.82
C MET A 27 17.25 -4.84 0.69
N ARG A 28 17.15 -3.66 1.32
CA ARG A 28 17.31 -3.51 2.78
C ARG A 28 16.17 -4.20 3.54
N ALA A 29 14.93 -4.09 3.05
CA ALA A 29 13.78 -4.78 3.61
C ALA A 29 13.96 -6.31 3.56
N VAL A 30 14.32 -6.85 2.41
CA VAL A 30 14.56 -8.29 2.23
C VAL A 30 15.72 -8.77 3.10
N ALA A 31 16.83 -8.03 3.18
CA ALA A 31 17.95 -8.36 4.05
C ALA A 31 17.57 -8.41 5.53
N ALA A 32 16.61 -7.58 5.94
CA ALA A 32 16.05 -7.58 7.29
C ALA A 32 14.97 -8.66 7.53
N GLY A 33 14.69 -9.51 6.54
CA GLY A 33 13.66 -10.56 6.58
C GLY A 33 12.23 -10.03 6.37
N ARG A 34 12.07 -8.85 5.78
CA ARG A 34 10.76 -8.23 5.50
C ARG A 34 10.38 -8.41 4.04
N THR A 35 9.33 -9.18 3.82
CA THR A 35 8.81 -9.49 2.47
C THR A 35 7.47 -8.82 2.16
N VAL A 36 6.87 -8.10 3.12
CA VAL A 36 5.66 -7.32 2.89
C VAL A 36 5.97 -5.86 3.20
N ALA A 37 5.68 -4.95 2.27
CA ALA A 37 6.06 -3.55 2.38
C ALA A 37 4.96 -2.60 1.89
N LYS A 38 4.93 -1.40 2.43
CA LYS A 38 4.14 -0.28 1.92
C LYS A 38 4.93 0.40 0.79
N PHE A 39 4.37 0.45 -0.41
CA PHE A 39 4.95 1.24 -1.51
C PHE A 39 4.42 2.67 -1.43
N PHE A 40 5.28 3.63 -1.08
CA PHE A 40 4.87 5.00 -0.80
C PHE A 40 5.98 6.01 -1.10
N PRO A 41 5.65 7.21 -1.63
CA PRO A 41 4.32 7.65 -2.10
C PRO A 41 4.02 7.14 -3.52
N ALA A 42 3.05 6.23 -3.65
CA ALA A 42 2.91 5.32 -4.79
C ALA A 42 2.87 6.02 -6.16
N GLU A 43 1.95 6.97 -6.38
CA GLU A 43 1.84 7.64 -7.68
C GLU A 43 3.10 8.46 -8.00
N THR A 44 3.60 9.24 -7.05
CA THR A 44 4.81 10.07 -7.25
C THR A 44 6.10 9.25 -7.32
N ALA A 45 6.08 8.01 -6.85
CA ALA A 45 7.18 7.04 -6.98
C ALA A 45 7.11 6.26 -8.31
N GLY A 46 6.25 6.67 -9.25
CA GLY A 46 6.14 6.09 -10.59
C GLY A 46 5.01 5.07 -10.76
N GLY A 47 4.15 4.91 -9.76
CA GLY A 47 2.88 4.20 -9.87
C GLY A 47 2.98 2.70 -10.18
N PRO A 48 1.95 2.10 -10.80
CA PRO A 48 1.95 0.70 -11.19
C PRO A 48 3.13 0.29 -12.08
N PRO A 49 3.61 1.09 -13.06
CA PRO A 49 4.79 0.74 -13.85
C PRO A 49 6.07 0.57 -13.01
N ALA A 50 6.35 1.52 -12.11
CA ALA A 50 7.50 1.43 -11.22
C ALA A 50 7.39 0.22 -10.27
N LEU A 51 6.20 -0.01 -9.71
CA LEU A 51 5.98 -1.14 -8.83
C LEU A 51 6.15 -2.48 -9.56
N LYS A 52 5.66 -2.58 -10.80
CA LYS A 52 5.88 -3.75 -11.68
C LYS A 52 7.37 -3.98 -11.95
N ALA A 53 8.13 -2.91 -12.17
CA ALA A 53 9.59 -3.00 -12.36
C ALA A 53 10.31 -3.49 -11.09
N LEU A 54 9.88 -3.06 -9.90
CA LEU A 54 10.39 -3.54 -8.62
C LEU A 54 10.02 -5.02 -8.37
N SER A 55 8.83 -5.45 -8.78
CA SER A 55 8.40 -6.85 -8.61
C SER A 55 9.26 -7.87 -9.35
N GLY A 56 9.97 -7.48 -10.41
CA GLY A 56 10.85 -8.36 -11.18
C GLY A 56 12.01 -8.95 -10.36
N PRO A 57 12.92 -8.11 -9.82
CA PRO A 57 14.04 -8.57 -8.99
C PRO A 57 13.62 -9.04 -7.58
N PHE A 58 12.42 -8.69 -7.11
CA PHE A 58 11.94 -9.05 -5.77
C PHE A 58 10.64 -9.88 -5.81
N PRO A 59 10.62 -11.06 -6.45
CA PRO A 59 9.40 -11.85 -6.61
C PRO A 59 8.81 -12.34 -5.29
N GLN A 60 9.61 -12.43 -4.23
CA GLN A 60 9.19 -12.77 -2.88
C GLN A 60 8.49 -11.63 -2.14
N MET A 61 8.55 -10.40 -2.65
CA MET A 61 7.95 -9.24 -1.99
C MET A 61 6.48 -9.07 -2.39
N SER A 62 5.68 -8.65 -1.42
CA SER A 62 4.31 -8.20 -1.57
C SER A 62 4.19 -6.74 -1.13
N PHE A 63 3.30 -5.99 -1.78
CA PHE A 63 3.20 -4.55 -1.63
C PHE A 63 1.78 -4.09 -1.28
N CYS A 64 1.73 -3.05 -0.43
CA CYS A 64 0.55 -2.21 -0.21
C CYS A 64 0.84 -0.80 -0.74
N PRO A 65 0.46 -0.48 -1.99
CA PRO A 65 0.60 0.85 -2.55
C PRO A 65 -0.26 1.86 -1.79
N THR A 66 0.31 3.02 -1.47
CA THR A 66 -0.41 4.10 -0.80
C THR A 66 0.10 5.46 -1.27
N GLY A 67 -0.80 6.43 -1.38
CA GLY A 67 -0.49 7.80 -1.82
C GLY A 67 -0.84 8.00 -3.29
N GLY A 68 -1.94 8.71 -3.54
CA GLY A 68 -2.50 8.93 -4.87
C GLY A 68 -3.33 7.76 -5.43
N VAL A 69 -3.55 6.70 -4.65
CA VAL A 69 -4.43 5.58 -5.04
C VAL A 69 -5.90 5.98 -4.81
N GLY A 70 -6.79 5.55 -5.71
CA GLY A 70 -8.24 5.76 -5.66
C GLY A 70 -8.98 4.87 -6.66
N LEU A 71 -10.31 5.03 -6.77
CA LEU A 71 -11.14 4.19 -7.66
C LEU A 71 -10.71 4.26 -9.14
N ASN A 72 -10.18 5.40 -9.58
CA ASN A 72 -9.75 5.65 -10.96
C ASN A 72 -8.49 4.86 -11.37
N ASN A 73 -7.63 4.46 -10.42
CA ASN A 73 -6.39 3.72 -10.71
C ASN A 73 -6.28 2.39 -9.96
N LEU A 74 -7.31 2.02 -9.18
CA LEU A 74 -7.38 0.79 -8.39
C LEU A 74 -7.10 -0.46 -9.23
N ALA A 75 -7.72 -0.55 -10.42
CA ALA A 75 -7.56 -1.68 -11.33
C ALA A 75 -6.10 -1.89 -11.75
N SER A 76 -5.37 -0.81 -12.04
CA SER A 76 -3.97 -0.89 -12.48
C SER A 76 -3.05 -1.44 -11.39
N TYR A 77 -3.31 -1.10 -10.12
CA TYR A 77 -2.58 -1.66 -8.98
C TYR A 77 -2.97 -3.11 -8.72
N LEU A 78 -4.27 -3.41 -8.66
CA LEU A 78 -4.76 -4.76 -8.33
C LEU A 78 -4.48 -5.80 -9.42
N ALA A 79 -4.16 -5.39 -10.65
CA ALA A 79 -3.67 -6.27 -11.70
C ALA A 79 -2.26 -6.84 -11.43
N LEU A 80 -1.48 -6.23 -10.52
CA LEU A 80 -0.16 -6.73 -10.16
C LEU A 80 -0.28 -7.84 -9.09
N PRO A 81 0.29 -9.04 -9.31
CA PRO A 81 0.13 -10.16 -8.38
C PRO A 81 0.82 -9.91 -7.03
N GLN A 82 1.88 -9.10 -7.00
CA GLN A 82 2.55 -8.72 -5.75
C GLN A 82 1.77 -7.67 -4.94
N VAL A 83 0.75 -7.02 -5.50
CA VAL A 83 -0.07 -6.08 -4.73
C VAL A 83 -1.09 -6.89 -3.93
N ILE A 84 -1.04 -6.82 -2.60
CA ILE A 84 -1.96 -7.60 -1.74
C ILE A 84 -3.17 -6.79 -1.27
N CYS A 85 -3.00 -5.48 -1.15
CA CYS A 85 -4.04 -4.52 -0.83
C CYS A 85 -3.57 -3.13 -1.28
N VAL A 86 -4.44 -2.12 -1.20
CA VAL A 86 -4.08 -0.72 -1.41
C VAL A 86 -4.55 0.11 -0.23
N GLY A 87 -3.92 1.27 -0.02
CA GLY A 87 -4.32 2.24 0.99
C GLY A 87 -4.51 3.63 0.41
N GLY A 88 -5.49 4.37 0.92
CA GLY A 88 -5.65 5.78 0.58
C GLY A 88 -6.73 6.48 1.38
N SER A 89 -6.61 7.81 1.45
CA SER A 89 -7.49 8.67 2.23
C SER A 89 -8.86 8.89 1.59
N TRP A 90 -9.08 8.46 0.34
CA TRP A 90 -10.36 8.64 -0.35
C TRP A 90 -11.51 7.94 0.39
N LEU A 91 -11.23 6.90 1.18
CA LEU A 91 -12.18 6.18 2.03
C LEU A 91 -12.66 7.01 3.23
N VAL A 92 -11.79 7.88 3.74
CA VAL A 92 -12.00 8.68 4.95
C VAL A 92 -11.60 10.15 4.71
N PRO A 93 -12.34 10.87 3.84
CA PRO A 93 -12.05 12.28 3.54
C PRO A 93 -12.04 13.13 4.81
N ALA A 94 -11.07 14.03 4.94
CA ALA A 94 -10.87 14.82 6.16
C ALA A 94 -12.08 15.71 6.49
N ASP A 95 -12.77 16.24 5.46
CA ASP A 95 -14.00 17.03 5.59
C ASP A 95 -15.16 16.17 6.13
N ALA A 96 -15.31 14.94 5.66
CA ALA A 96 -16.32 14.01 6.17
C ALA A 96 -16.07 13.64 7.64
N ILE A 97 -14.81 13.41 8.02
CA ILE A 97 -14.43 13.15 9.41
C ILE A 97 -14.72 14.37 10.29
N ALA A 98 -14.32 15.57 9.86
CA ALA A 98 -14.53 16.81 10.60
C ALA A 98 -16.03 17.12 10.80
N ALA A 99 -16.86 16.80 9.80
CA ALA A 99 -18.31 16.98 9.86
C ALA A 99 -19.06 15.85 10.59
N GLY A 100 -18.39 14.76 10.98
CA GLY A 100 -19.05 13.56 11.51
C GLY A 100 -19.97 12.87 10.50
N ASP A 101 -19.69 13.01 9.20
CA ASP A 101 -20.49 12.44 8.11
C ASP A 101 -20.15 10.95 7.90
N TRP A 102 -20.55 10.13 8.88
CA TRP A 102 -20.35 8.69 8.86
C TRP A 102 -21.12 8.00 7.74
N LYS A 103 -22.21 8.63 7.24
CA LYS A 103 -22.96 8.12 6.09
C LYS A 103 -22.10 8.16 4.83
N ARG A 104 -21.41 9.28 4.58
CA ARG A 104 -20.49 9.40 3.45
C ARG A 104 -19.30 8.46 3.56
N VAL A 105 -18.66 8.35 4.73
CA VAL A 105 -17.57 7.37 4.96
C VAL A 105 -18.05 5.93 4.67
N THR A 106 -19.24 5.57 5.16
CA THR A 106 -19.83 4.25 4.91
C THR A 106 -20.07 4.00 3.42
N GLN A 107 -20.57 5.00 2.69
CA GLN A 107 -20.80 4.90 1.25
C GLN A 107 -19.49 4.69 0.48
N LEU A 108 -18.47 5.48 0.78
CA LEU A 108 -17.14 5.38 0.15
C LEU A 108 -16.49 4.01 0.41
N ALA A 109 -16.63 3.48 1.64
CA ALA A 109 -16.15 2.16 1.99
C ALA A 109 -16.87 1.04 1.22
N LYS A 110 -18.19 1.16 1.01
CA LYS A 110 -18.96 0.21 0.19
C LYS A 110 -18.52 0.24 -1.26
N GLU A 111 -18.42 1.42 -1.87
CA GLU A 111 -17.99 1.59 -3.26
C GLU A 111 -16.59 0.99 -3.50
N ALA A 112 -15.65 1.25 -2.60
CA ALA A 112 -14.31 0.67 -2.68
C ALA A 112 -14.32 -0.86 -2.54
N ASN A 113 -15.14 -1.41 -1.64
CA ASN A 113 -15.27 -2.86 -1.47
C ASN A 113 -15.91 -3.52 -2.69
N GLU A 114 -16.94 -2.90 -3.29
CA GLU A 114 -17.58 -3.38 -4.52
C GLU A 114 -16.59 -3.34 -5.69
N ALA A 115 -15.85 -2.24 -5.86
CA ALA A 115 -14.81 -2.14 -6.87
C ALA A 115 -13.71 -3.20 -6.67
N PHE A 116 -13.27 -3.44 -5.43
CA PHE A 116 -12.29 -4.49 -5.13
C PHE A 116 -12.82 -5.88 -5.50
N LYS A 117 -14.06 -6.22 -5.12
CA LYS A 117 -14.70 -7.48 -5.46
C LYS A 117 -14.86 -7.66 -6.97
N ALA A 118 -15.21 -6.62 -7.71
CA ALA A 118 -15.31 -6.70 -9.17
C ALA A 118 -13.95 -6.98 -9.85
N LEU A 119 -12.83 -6.61 -9.22
CA LEU A 119 -11.49 -6.77 -9.77
C LEU A 119 -10.78 -8.07 -9.35
N ARG A 120 -11.13 -8.64 -8.18
CA ARG A 120 -10.44 -9.78 -7.56
C ARG A 120 -11.35 -10.85 -6.95
N GLY A 121 -12.66 -10.66 -6.98
CA GLY A 121 -13.67 -11.59 -6.46
C GLY A 121 -14.15 -12.60 -7.48
#